data_AF-A0A7V2QFX7-F1
#
_entry.id   AF-A0A7V2QFX7-F1
#
_cell.length_a   1.000
_cell.length_b   1.000
_cell.length_c   1.000
_cell.angle_alpha   90.00
_cell.angle_beta   90.00
_cell.angle_gamma   90.00
#
_symmetry.space_group_name_H-M   'P 1'
#
loop_
_entity.id
_entity.type
_entity.pdbx_description
1 polymer ?
#
loop_
_entity_poly.entity_id
_entity_poly.type
_entity_poly.pdbx_seq_one_letter_code
_entity_poly.pdbx_strand_id
1 'polypeptide(L)'
;MGFNFTELEAGERIVLGPVTTTKTTSVSGGVGPDQKSLSRTSGRTVGVTTQRVIIEDLKTPEGTQIIPNVDVQKVFIKRQQQKGQASLTLLKVQTAGGPAVKLDIRGLPSQSETIVREIFPNASIVEVKGSKTLLIIAIVLGALVFFACVLPLLLGLLANLLGGG
;
A
#
# COMPACT_ATOMS: atom_id res chain seq x y z
N MET A 1 -12.11 -17.38 7.29
CA MET A 1 -11.35 -17.18 6.05
C MET A 1 -9.96 -17.74 6.28
N GLY A 2 -9.46 -18.57 5.37
CA GLY A 2 -8.16 -19.25 5.48
C GLY A 2 -7.39 -19.15 4.17
N PHE A 3 -6.36 -19.98 4.06
CA PHE A 3 -5.60 -20.18 2.83
C PHE A 3 -6.28 -21.26 1.98
N ASN A 4 -6.22 -21.13 0.66
CA ASN A 4 -6.89 -22.03 -0.29
C ASN A 4 -6.00 -23.23 -0.67
N PHE A 5 -4.68 -23.05 -0.68
CA PHE A 5 -3.73 -24.04 -1.18
C PHE A 5 -2.70 -24.49 -0.14
N THR A 6 -2.58 -23.76 0.97
CA THR A 6 -1.60 -23.98 2.03
C THR A 6 -2.31 -24.45 3.29
N GLU A 7 -2.00 -25.68 3.71
CA GLU A 7 -2.43 -26.20 5.00
C GLU A 7 -1.50 -25.70 6.11
N LEU A 8 -2.09 -25.39 7.27
CA LEU A 8 -1.35 -25.00 8.46
C LEU A 8 -0.78 -26.24 9.13
N GLU A 9 0.45 -26.15 9.61
CA GLU A 9 1.10 -27.22 10.36
C GLU A 9 0.45 -27.40 11.74
N ALA A 10 0.68 -28.56 12.37
CA ALA A 10 0.12 -28.83 13.69
C ALA A 10 0.60 -27.78 14.73
N GLY A 11 -0.36 -27.08 15.35
CA GLY A 11 -0.09 -26.00 16.31
C GLY A 11 0.27 -24.65 15.69
N GLU A 12 0.37 -24.55 14.36
CA GLU A 12 0.49 -23.29 13.64
C GLU A 12 -0.84 -22.54 13.67
N ARG A 13 -0.83 -21.26 14.03
CA ARG A 13 -2.01 -20.40 14.04
C ARG A 13 -1.76 -19.10 13.27
N ILE A 14 -2.80 -18.60 12.60
CA ILE A 14 -2.78 -17.29 11.96
C ILE A 14 -2.80 -16.22 13.05
N VAL A 15 -1.87 -15.26 12.99
CA VAL A 15 -1.76 -14.17 13.95
C VAL A 15 -2.12 -12.83 13.34
N LEU A 16 -1.76 -12.57 12.08
CA LEU A 16 -2.14 -11.36 11.34
C LEU A 16 -2.76 -11.74 10.00
N GLY A 17 -3.98 -11.26 9.74
CA GLY A 17 -4.77 -11.66 8.55
C GLY A 17 -5.64 -12.90 8.82
N PRO A 18 -5.99 -13.69 7.78
CA PRO A 18 -5.62 -13.51 6.38
C PRO A 18 -6.37 -12.34 5.73
N VAL A 19 -5.70 -11.61 4.85
CA VAL A 19 -6.27 -10.51 4.06
C VAL A 19 -6.24 -10.87 2.59
N THR A 20 -7.41 -10.87 1.96
CA THR A 20 -7.56 -11.13 0.53
C THR A 20 -7.72 -9.82 -0.22
N THR A 21 -6.87 -9.59 -1.22
CA THR A 21 -6.95 -8.45 -2.12
C THR A 21 -7.20 -8.92 -3.54
N THR A 22 -8.29 -8.48 -4.14
CA THR A 22 -8.64 -8.76 -5.54
C THR A 22 -8.47 -7.48 -6.36
N LYS A 23 -7.80 -7.57 -7.51
CA LYS A 23 -7.65 -6.49 -8.47
C LYS A 23 -8.24 -6.92 -9.81
N THR A 24 -9.28 -6.22 -10.24
CA THR A 24 -9.86 -6.37 -11.57
C THR A 24 -9.34 -5.26 -12.46
N THR A 25 -8.74 -5.62 -13.59
CA THR A 25 -8.35 -4.67 -14.64
C THR A 25 -9.20 -4.95 -15.86
N SER A 26 -10.03 -3.98 -16.23
CA SER A 26 -10.88 -4.04 -17.41
C SER A 26 -10.27 -3.13 -18.48
N VAL A 27 -10.04 -3.66 -19.67
CA VAL A 27 -9.63 -2.85 -20.83
C VAL A 27 -10.79 -2.89 -21.82
N SER A 28 -11.43 -1.74 -22.03
CA SER A 28 -12.40 -1.52 -23.10
C SER A 28 -11.70 -0.82 -24.26
N GLY A 29 -11.55 -1.50 -25.40
CA GLY A 29 -11.01 -0.93 -26.62
C GLY A 29 -11.94 -1.21 -27.80
N GLY A 30 -12.39 -0.15 -28.48
CA GLY A 30 -13.07 -0.22 -29.78
C GLY A 30 -14.43 0.49 -29.85
N VAL A 31 -14.61 1.36 -30.84
CA VAL A 31 -15.91 1.90 -31.28
C VAL A 31 -16.37 1.01 -32.44
N GLY A 32 -17.24 0.03 -32.17
CA GLY A 32 -17.74 -0.91 -33.16
C GLY A 32 -18.59 -2.04 -32.54
N PRO A 33 -19.42 -2.74 -33.33
CA PRO A 33 -20.41 -3.71 -32.82
C PRO A 33 -19.79 -4.99 -32.22
N ASP A 34 -18.52 -5.30 -32.49
CA ASP A 34 -17.78 -6.45 -31.93
C ASP A 34 -16.86 -6.05 -30.76
N GLN A 35 -17.42 -5.38 -29.73
CA GLN A 35 -16.68 -5.07 -28.51
C GLN A 35 -16.38 -6.34 -27.69
N LYS A 36 -15.18 -6.91 -27.84
CA LYS A 36 -14.63 -7.86 -26.86
C LYS A 36 -14.08 -7.08 -25.67
N SER A 37 -14.79 -7.12 -24.54
CA SER A 37 -14.23 -6.67 -23.27
C SER A 37 -13.29 -7.76 -22.71
N LEU A 38 -12.03 -7.40 -22.48
CA LEU A 38 -11.06 -8.26 -21.79
C LEU A 38 -11.01 -7.84 -20.33
N SER A 39 -11.56 -8.69 -19.45
CA SER A 39 -11.49 -8.52 -18.00
C SER A 39 -10.45 -9.49 -17.43
N ARG A 40 -9.39 -8.95 -16.82
CA ARG A 40 -8.40 -9.75 -16.07
C ARG A 40 -8.56 -9.45 -14.59
N THR A 41 -9.06 -10.45 -13.86
CA THR A 41 -9.07 -10.43 -12.40
C THR A 41 -7.83 -11.18 -11.90
N SER A 42 -7.05 -10.56 -11.02
CA SER A 42 -6.04 -11.26 -10.19
C SER A 42 -6.40 -11.05 -8.73
N GLY A 43 -5.95 -11.95 -7.86
CA GLY A 43 -6.13 -11.74 -6.44
C GLY A 43 -5.14 -12.53 -5.64
N ARG A 44 -4.97 -12.10 -4.39
CA ARG A 44 -3.94 -12.62 -3.52
C ARG A 44 -4.43 -12.62 -2.08
N THR A 45 -4.19 -13.71 -1.37
CA THR A 45 -4.43 -13.82 0.08
C THR A 45 -3.09 -13.78 0.80
N VAL A 46 -3.01 -12.98 1.87
CA VAL A 46 -1.79 -12.82 2.66
C VAL A 46 -2.11 -13.00 4.12
N GLY A 47 -1.32 -13.79 4.83
CA GLY A 47 -1.40 -13.85 6.28
C GLY A 47 -0.05 -14.17 6.90
N VAL A 48 0.08 -13.86 8.17
CA VAL A 48 1.25 -14.15 8.99
C VAL A 48 0.81 -15.11 10.08
N THR A 49 1.50 -16.23 10.19
CA THR A 49 1.29 -17.23 11.22
C THR A 49 2.36 -17.12 12.31
N THR A 50 2.25 -17.96 13.33
CA THR A 50 3.30 -18.10 14.35
C THR A 50 4.64 -18.56 13.79
N GLN A 51 4.71 -19.11 12.58
CA GLN A 51 5.93 -19.70 12.02
C GLN A 51 6.40 -19.06 10.72
N ARG A 52 5.47 -18.58 9.88
CA ARG A 52 5.78 -18.13 8.51
C ARG A 52 4.78 -17.10 8.00
N VAL A 53 5.21 -16.35 7.00
CA VAL A 53 4.36 -15.52 6.16
C VAL A 53 3.90 -16.37 4.98
N ILE A 54 2.59 -16.43 4.76
CA ILE A 54 1.97 -17.16 3.67
C ILE A 54 1.31 -16.16 2.73
N ILE A 55 1.60 -16.33 1.45
CA ILE A 55 1.18 -15.47 0.37
C ILE A 55 0.66 -16.37 -0.73
N GLU A 56 -0.64 -16.36 -0.97
CA GLU A 56 -1.24 -17.20 -2.00
C GLU A 56 -1.80 -16.35 -3.13
N ASP A 57 -1.55 -16.77 -4.36
CA ASP A 57 -2.37 -16.32 -5.48
C ASP A 57 -3.72 -17.01 -5.41
N LEU A 58 -4.82 -16.29 -5.67
CA LEU A 58 -6.18 -16.86 -5.58
C LEU A 58 -6.50 -17.88 -6.68
N LYS A 59 -5.71 -17.94 -7.75
CA LYS A 59 -6.00 -18.75 -8.93
C LYS A 59 -5.12 -19.98 -9.06
N THR A 60 -3.88 -19.90 -8.61
CA THR A 60 -2.89 -20.95 -8.88
C THR A 60 -1.98 -21.19 -7.67
N PRO A 61 -1.71 -22.45 -7.31
CA PRO A 61 -0.81 -22.78 -6.20
C PRO A 61 0.65 -22.38 -6.49
N GLU A 62 1.08 -22.35 -7.75
CA GLU A 62 2.43 -21.96 -8.19
C GLU A 62 2.81 -20.52 -7.80
N GLY A 63 1.82 -19.64 -7.66
CA GLY A 63 2.01 -18.27 -7.20
C GLY A 63 2.19 -18.14 -5.68
N THR A 64 2.12 -19.25 -4.95
CA THR A 64 2.22 -19.27 -3.49
C THR A 64 3.66 -19.08 -3.04
N GLN A 65 3.87 -18.12 -2.15
CA GLN A 65 5.15 -17.86 -1.50
C GLN A 65 5.00 -18.10 0.00
N ILE A 66 5.95 -18.87 0.53
CA ILE A 66 6.05 -19.17 1.95
C ILE A 66 7.40 -18.65 2.42
N ILE A 67 7.38 -17.79 3.45
CA ILE A 67 8.59 -17.15 3.98
C ILE A 67 8.65 -17.44 5.48
N PRO A 68 9.59 -18.26 5.98
CA PRO A 68 9.75 -18.47 7.41
C PRO A 68 9.99 -17.15 8.14
N ASN A 69 9.38 -16.99 9.32
CA ASN A 69 9.49 -15.74 10.07
C ASN A 69 10.94 -15.42 10.47
N VAL A 70 11.74 -16.48 10.73
CA VAL A 70 13.16 -16.38 11.10
C VAL A 70 14.03 -15.81 9.97
N ASP A 71 13.59 -15.94 8.72
CA ASP A 71 14.34 -15.47 7.53
C ASP A 71 14.07 -13.99 7.22
N VAL A 72 13.06 -13.40 7.85
CA VAL A 72 12.70 -11.99 7.67
C VAL A 72 13.69 -11.11 8.42
N GLN A 73 14.34 -10.20 7.70
CA GLN A 73 15.30 -9.22 8.27
C GLN A 73 14.73 -7.82 8.41
N LYS A 74 13.77 -7.44 7.57
CA LYS A 74 13.12 -6.13 7.66
C LYS A 74 11.62 -6.28 7.55
N VAL A 75 10.93 -5.62 8.48
CA VAL A 75 9.48 -5.50 8.47
C VAL A 75 9.13 -4.03 8.30
N PHE A 76 8.44 -3.70 7.21
CA PHE A 76 8.07 -2.33 6.91
C PHE A 76 6.65 -2.07 7.40
N ILE A 77 6.53 -1.12 8.34
CA ILE A 77 5.25 -0.73 8.91
C ILE A 77 4.91 0.72 8.56
N LYS A 78 3.62 1.04 8.58
CA LYS A 78 3.13 2.41 8.52
C LYS A 78 2.14 2.63 9.66
N ARG A 79 2.43 3.61 10.51
CA ARG A 79 1.50 4.09 11.54
C ARG A 79 0.65 5.22 10.95
N GLN A 80 -0.66 5.16 11.15
CA GLN A 80 -1.60 6.16 10.66
C GLN A 80 -2.83 6.24 11.57
N GLN A 81 -3.59 7.32 11.47
CA GLN A 81 -4.91 7.37 12.09
C GLN A 81 -5.97 6.97 11.07
N GLN A 82 -6.88 6.08 11.46
CA GLN A 82 -8.02 5.67 10.66
C GLN A 82 -9.28 5.84 11.50
N LYS A 83 -10.20 6.71 11.04
CA LYS A 83 -11.43 7.07 11.78
C LYS A 83 -11.16 7.50 13.24
N GLY A 84 -10.11 8.30 13.46
CA GLY A 84 -9.75 8.82 14.78
C GLY A 84 -9.03 7.80 15.70
N GLN A 85 -8.82 6.57 15.25
CA GLN A 85 -8.10 5.54 16.01
C GLN A 85 -6.71 5.31 15.43
N ALA A 86 -5.72 5.07 16.30
CA ALA A 86 -4.38 4.68 15.89
C ALA A 86 -4.43 3.30 15.21
N SER A 87 -3.88 3.23 14.00
CA SER A 87 -3.90 2.06 13.14
C SER A 87 -2.50 1.80 12.58
N LEU A 88 -2.14 0.54 12.53
CA LEU A 88 -0.90 0.02 11.98
C LEU A 88 -1.21 -0.67 10.66
N THR A 89 -0.32 -0.50 9.70
CA THR A 89 -0.32 -1.26 8.45
C THR A 89 1.02 -1.96 8.30
N LEU A 90 0.97 -3.27 8.11
CA LEU A 90 2.13 -4.08 7.76
C LEU A 90 2.25 -4.09 6.23
N LEU A 91 3.20 -3.30 5.70
CA LEU A 91 3.28 -3.02 4.27
C LEU A 91 3.98 -4.12 3.50
N LYS A 92 5.15 -4.56 3.96
CA LYS A 92 5.99 -5.54 3.27
C LYS A 92 7.03 -6.14 4.22
N VAL A 93 7.56 -7.30 3.85
CA VAL A 93 8.68 -7.97 4.53
C VAL A 93 9.84 -8.13 3.57
N GLN A 94 11.05 -8.24 4.08
CA GLN A 94 12.25 -8.49 3.28
C GLN A 94 13.15 -9.50 3.98
N THR A 95 13.59 -10.50 3.24
CA THR A 95 14.55 -11.52 3.69
C THR A 95 16.00 -11.06 3.48
N ALA A 96 16.96 -11.83 3.98
CA ALA A 96 18.38 -11.61 3.75
C ALA A 96 18.73 -11.58 2.25
N GLY A 97 19.06 -10.41 1.71
CA GLY A 97 19.44 -10.26 0.29
C GLY A 97 18.29 -10.39 -0.73
N GLY A 98 17.07 -10.65 -0.28
CA GLY A 98 15.91 -10.83 -1.15
C GLY A 98 15.19 -9.53 -1.52
N PRO A 99 14.32 -9.58 -2.55
CA PRO A 99 13.40 -8.48 -2.84
C PRO A 99 12.38 -8.33 -1.70
N ALA A 100 11.88 -7.11 -1.50
CA ALA A 100 10.84 -6.88 -0.51
C ALA A 100 9.48 -7.39 -1.03
N VAL A 101 8.83 -8.25 -0.26
CA VAL A 101 7.56 -8.87 -0.60
C VAL A 101 6.42 -8.12 0.07
N LYS A 102 5.54 -7.54 -0.74
CA LYS A 102 4.41 -6.72 -0.30
C LYS A 102 3.40 -7.55 0.49
N LEU A 103 2.87 -7.09 1.62
CA LEU A 103 1.83 -7.76 2.41
C LEU A 103 0.52 -6.97 2.48
N ASP A 104 0.60 -5.65 2.66
CA ASP A 104 -0.57 -4.74 2.72
C ASP A 104 -1.66 -5.12 3.74
N ILE A 105 -1.30 -5.69 4.89
CA ILE A 105 -2.24 -5.98 5.98
C ILE A 105 -2.54 -4.67 6.73
N ARG A 106 -3.76 -4.16 6.57
CA ARG A 106 -4.20 -2.84 7.07
C ARG A 106 -5.14 -2.96 8.25
N GLY A 107 -5.32 -1.87 8.99
CA GLY A 107 -6.31 -1.78 10.06
C GLY A 107 -5.91 -2.53 11.32
N LEU A 108 -4.62 -2.86 11.47
CA LEU A 108 -4.13 -3.51 12.68
C LEU A 108 -4.18 -2.50 13.84
N PRO A 109 -4.58 -2.90 15.04
CA PRO A 109 -4.49 -2.04 16.22
C PRO A 109 -3.01 -1.71 16.51
N SER A 110 -2.73 -0.57 17.16
CA SER A 110 -1.35 -0.16 17.45
C SER A 110 -0.60 -1.17 18.33
N GLN A 111 -1.31 -1.91 19.19
CA GLN A 111 -0.76 -2.98 20.03
C GLN A 111 -0.20 -4.16 19.21
N SER A 112 -0.62 -4.32 17.95
CA SER A 112 -0.08 -5.35 17.07
C SER A 112 1.40 -5.17 16.75
N GLU A 113 2.00 -4.01 17.01
CA GLU A 113 3.45 -3.84 16.83
C GLU A 113 4.26 -4.77 17.74
N THR A 114 3.82 -5.01 18.98
CA THR A 114 4.47 -5.97 19.89
C THR A 114 4.42 -7.38 19.31
N ILE A 115 3.25 -7.78 18.81
CA ILE A 115 3.04 -9.07 18.15
C ILE A 115 3.96 -9.21 16.92
N VAL A 116 4.09 -8.15 16.11
CA VAL A 116 5.01 -8.14 14.96
C VAL A 116 6.46 -8.36 15.39
N ARG A 117 6.91 -7.76 16.50
CA ARG A 117 8.27 -7.97 17.03
C ARG A 117 8.49 -9.40 17.53
N GLU A 118 7.49 -9.97 18.20
CA GLU A 118 7.55 -11.35 18.70
C GLU A 118 7.60 -12.37 17.57
N ILE A 119 6.78 -12.17 16.53
CA ILE A 119 6.70 -13.10 15.39
C ILE A 119 7.95 -13.03 14.52
N PHE A 120 8.55 -11.84 14.36
CA PHE A 120 9.73 -11.64 13.52
C PHE A 120 10.96 -11.28 14.38
N PRO A 121 11.53 -12.23 15.15
CA PRO A 121 12.55 -11.95 16.16
C PRO A 121 13.86 -11.40 15.57
N ASN A 122 14.19 -11.77 14.33
CA ASN A 122 15.40 -11.33 13.65
C ASN A 122 15.20 -10.04 12.82
N ALA A 123 13.97 -9.52 12.77
CA ALA A 123 13.65 -8.43 11.87
C ALA A 123 13.81 -7.06 12.52
N SER A 124 14.46 -6.15 11.80
CA SER A 124 14.40 -4.72 12.09
C SER A 124 13.07 -4.14 11.60
N ILE A 125 12.37 -3.41 12.48
CA ILE A 125 11.13 -2.71 12.11
C ILE A 125 11.49 -1.36 11.49
N VAL A 126 11.11 -1.17 10.23
CA VAL A 126 11.32 0.05 9.46
C VAL A 126 10.01 0.79 9.31
N GLU A 127 9.91 1.99 9.89
CA GLU A 127 8.74 2.84 9.71
C GLU A 127 8.79 3.58 8.37
N VAL A 128 7.76 3.39 7.56
CA VAL A 128 7.56 4.10 6.30
C VAL A 128 6.66 5.29 6.56
N LYS A 129 7.25 6.49 6.59
CA LYS A 129 6.48 7.73 6.61
C LYS A 129 5.72 7.89 5.30
N GLY A 130 4.45 8.29 5.36
CA GLY A 130 3.67 8.60 4.17
C GLY A 130 4.36 9.69 3.35
N SER A 131 4.49 9.49 2.04
CA SER A 131 5.05 10.49 1.14
C SER A 131 4.15 11.73 1.10
N LYS A 132 4.66 12.86 1.60
CA LYS A 132 4.04 14.20 1.45
C LYS A 132 4.35 14.82 0.08
N THR A 133 5.10 14.12 -0.78
CA THR A 133 5.67 14.67 -2.01
C THR A 133 4.60 15.12 -3.01
N LEU A 134 3.45 14.44 -3.08
CA LEU A 134 2.32 14.87 -3.92
C LEU A 134 1.72 16.22 -3.49
N LEU A 135 1.65 16.49 -2.19
CA LEU A 135 1.10 17.74 -1.67
C LEU A 135 2.06 18.92 -1.92
N ILE A 136 3.37 18.67 -1.82
CA ILE A 136 4.39 19.69 -2.14
C ILE A 136 4.36 20.04 -3.63
N ILE A 137 4.29 19.03 -4.51
CA ILE A 137 4.20 19.25 -5.97
C ILE A 137 2.94 20.06 -6.31
N ALA A 138 1.79 19.73 -5.71
CA ALA A 138 0.55 20.47 -5.92
C ALA A 138 0.66 21.94 -5.47
N ILE A 139 1.29 22.22 -4.33
CA ILE A 139 1.50 23.60 -3.84
C ILE A 139 2.40 24.39 -4.78
N VAL A 140 3.52 23.80 -5.23
CA VAL A 140 4.47 24.47 -6.11
C VAL A 140 3.83 24.81 -7.47
N LEU A 141 3.05 23.89 -8.04
CA LEU A 141 2.32 24.14 -9.28
C LEU A 141 1.24 25.22 -9.10
N GLY A 142 0.50 25.19 -7.99
CA GLY A 142 -0.49 26.23 -7.67
C GLY A 142 0.13 27.62 -7.54
N ALA A 143 1.27 27.74 -6.84
CA ALA A 143 1.99 28.99 -6.72
C ALA A 143 2.50 29.51 -8.07
N LEU A 144 3.06 28.64 -8.91
CA LEU A 144 3.54 29.02 -10.24
C LEU A 144 2.41 29.55 -11.14
N VAL A 145 1.25 28.88 -11.15
CA VAL A 145 0.08 29.36 -11.91
C VAL A 145 -0.44 30.69 -11.37
N PHE A 146 -0.47 30.87 -10.05
CA PHE A 146 -0.86 32.13 -9.43
C PHE A 146 0.07 33.29 -9.85
N PHE A 147 1.38 33.08 -9.78
CA PHE A 147 2.37 34.09 -10.19
C PHE A 147 2.35 34.37 -11.70
N ALA A 148 2.11 33.36 -12.54
CA ALA A 148 2.10 33.54 -13.99
C ALA A 148 0.81 34.20 -14.50
N CYS A 149 -0.34 33.90 -13.90
CA CYS A 149 -1.64 34.32 -14.46
C CYS A 149 -2.31 35.43 -13.66
N VAL A 150 -2.24 35.40 -12.33
CA VAL A 150 -3.03 36.30 -11.47
C VAL A 150 -2.25 37.57 -11.13
N LEU A 151 -0.95 37.45 -10.88
CA LEU A 151 -0.12 38.61 -10.53
C LEU A 151 -0.05 39.68 -11.65
N PRO A 152 0.11 39.33 -12.95
CA PRO A 152 0.15 40.33 -14.01
C PRO A 152 -1.18 41.06 -14.19
N LEU A 153 -2.30 40.36 -14.01
CA LEU A 153 -3.65 40.96 -14.06
C LEU A 153 -3.88 41.93 -12.91
N LEU A 154 -3.44 41.58 -11.70
CA LEU A 154 -3.48 42.46 -10.52
C LEU A 154 -2.61 43.71 -10.72
N LEU A 155 -1.39 43.54 -11.25
CA LEU A 155 -0.50 44.66 -11.56
C LEU A 155 -1.10 45.57 -12.64
N GLY A 156 -1.73 45.00 -13.67
CA GLY A 156 -2.43 45.78 -14.70
C GLY A 156 -3.63 46.56 -14.15
N LEU A 157 -4.43 45.96 -13.27
CA LEU A 157 -5.54 46.64 -12.58
C LEU A 157 -5.05 47.79 -11.69
N LEU A 158 -3.98 47.56 -10.91
CA LEU A 158 -3.39 48.60 -10.06
C LEU A 158 -2.79 49.74 -10.88
N ALA A 159 -2.13 49.44 -12.01
CA ALA A 159 -1.62 50.46 -12.92
C ALA A 159 -2.74 51.33 -13.50
N ASN A 160 -3.87 50.74 -13.89
CA ASN A 160 -5.03 51.50 -14.36
C ASN A 160 -5.70 52.35 -13.26
N LEU A 161 -5.69 51.88 -12.01
CA LEU A 161 -6.22 52.63 -10.86
C LEU A 161 -5.34 53.82 -10.46
N LEU A 162 -4.01 53.72 -10.64
CA LEU A 162 -3.05 54.76 -10.26
C LEU A 162 -2.71 55.73 -11.41
N GLY A 163 -2.84 55.29 -12.67
CA GLY A 163 -2.50 56.09 -13.85
C GLY A 163 -3.69 56.75 -14.56
N GLY A 164 -4.93 56.49 -14.11
CA GLY A 164 -6.14 57.13 -14.63
C GLY A 164 -6.46 58.42 -13.86
N GLY A 165 -5.69 59.48 -14.10
CA GLY A 165 -5.91 60.84 -13.62
C GLY A 165 -5.59 61.86 -14.70
#